data_AF-A0AA42Z1D1-F1
#
_entry.id   AF-A0AA42Z1D1-F1
#
_cell.length_a   1.000
_cell.length_b   1.000
_cell.length_c   1.000
_cell.angle_alpha   90.00
_cell.angle_beta   90.00
_cell.angle_gamma   90.00
#
_symmetry.space_group_name_H-M   'P 1'
#
loop_
_entity.id
_entity.type
_entity.pdbx_description
1 polymer ?
#
loop_
_entity_poly.entity_id
_entity_poly.type
_entity_poly.pdbx_seq_one_letter_code
_entity_poly.pdbx_strand_id
1 'polypeptide(L)'
;MGSWSRRVFGTVCVVLAGLAGSAANSCLVSVGSQPGSDFATIADALASAGVTDGCVLLVQPGIYTSPLVIEHPIDLVATDGSPANTIIDGLGAAIAVRIAERPGDSRPVGMSGFTVRNAGIGINTDAVAKLSNMVLDQLSQTGLEVGEGTDALVEGSRITGGTEAALHLYGNADVFNSVITGPADCVRLETVGTSTLAFSTVTGCDVGVRQTTPWVADLLVVNSIVFGNVTDDLVGVDCASVVSSDTDVACCTVNDNICQDPLFLDPAGDDYRLPLGSPAIDVLATPENFRGNPTTDYDDPGSAHDQRLLDADGDGLARADMGAYELHNPALVPGAVQNLQLGAIPTTVLIWDVDPDVSADVNGEYRVYRGALNDIGFDCWGTTAGATTSTTYLEFDLPPSGEGYFYLVTAATTVREGTLGYGSIAERSRFASCRRLAFVSSLARDGNCGGVSGADKKCQLMARAANLAGTYKAWLSDGVSGPGTSFSQSTDPYVRVDGTVIANNWAALTSGNLLAPINLDESGSVVPDSALERVWSGTLIDGTPGPDHCNGWTDKDSSTDGGMGNPWSMNADWTDLSTYSCAIPLHFYCFEQ
;
A
#
# COMPACT_ATOMS: atom_id res chain seq x y z
N MET A 1 34.67 -16.68 19.24
CA MET A 1 34.87 -15.29 19.72
C MET A 1 35.08 -14.42 18.50
N GLY A 2 33.99 -13.89 17.94
CA GLY A 2 34.02 -12.97 16.80
C GLY A 2 33.37 -11.67 17.24
N SER A 3 34.04 -10.55 16.99
CA SER A 3 33.53 -9.20 17.27
C SER A 3 32.39 -8.87 16.31
N TRP A 4 31.25 -8.45 16.84
CA TRP A 4 30.17 -7.87 16.06
C TRP A 4 30.32 -6.35 16.14
N SER A 5 30.49 -5.72 14.99
CA SER A 5 30.31 -4.27 14.81
C SER A 5 29.29 -4.14 13.69
N ARG A 6 28.14 -3.53 13.98
CA ARG A 6 27.21 -3.05 12.96
C ARG A 6 26.91 -1.59 13.27
N ARG A 7 27.23 -0.73 12.31
CA ARG A 7 26.65 0.61 12.22
C ARG A 7 25.18 0.45 11.83
N VAL A 8 24.35 1.32 12.36
CA VAL A 8 22.95 1.47 11.96
C VAL A 8 22.88 2.58 10.90
N PHE A 9 22.00 2.35 9.93
CA PHE A 9 21.76 3.04 8.65
C PHE A 9 22.53 2.53 7.42
N GLY A 10 21.75 1.98 6.49
CA GLY A 10 22.12 1.59 5.13
C GLY A 10 22.58 0.14 4.97
N THR A 11 21.82 -0.63 4.20
CA THR A 11 22.13 -1.97 3.65
C THR A 11 21.85 -3.16 4.57
N VAL A 12 20.66 -3.75 4.42
CA VAL A 12 20.44 -5.15 4.78
C VAL A 12 21.36 -6.01 3.91
N CYS A 13 22.38 -6.59 4.51
CA CYS A 13 23.14 -7.68 3.89
C CYS A 13 22.34 -8.97 4.08
N VAL A 14 21.56 -9.37 3.08
CA VAL A 14 20.96 -10.72 3.01
C VAL A 14 22.05 -11.70 2.59
N VAL A 15 22.40 -12.62 3.49
CA VAL A 15 23.07 -13.86 3.11
C VAL A 15 21.95 -14.89 2.91
N LEU A 16 21.73 -15.30 1.66
CA LEU A 16 20.84 -16.42 1.33
C LEU A 16 21.42 -17.69 1.96
N ALA A 17 20.82 -18.11 3.07
CA ALA A 17 20.95 -19.47 3.61
C ALA A 17 19.67 -20.24 3.24
N GLY A 18 19.86 -21.41 2.64
CA GLY A 18 18.88 -22.15 1.86
C GLY A 18 17.46 -22.23 2.44
N LEU A 19 16.48 -21.93 1.59
CA LEU A 19 15.12 -22.43 1.72
C LEU A 19 15.13 -23.95 1.56
N ALA A 20 15.15 -24.66 2.69
CA ALA A 20 14.77 -26.05 2.74
C ALA A 20 13.51 -26.16 3.62
N GLY A 21 12.34 -25.97 2.99
CA GLY A 21 11.04 -26.09 3.63
C GLY A 21 9.90 -25.98 2.61
N SER A 22 9.38 -27.14 2.19
CA SER A 22 8.31 -27.40 1.19
C SER A 22 8.45 -26.71 -0.18
N ALA A 23 9.14 -27.38 -1.09
CA ALA A 23 9.19 -27.06 -2.50
C ALA A 23 7.81 -27.21 -3.16
N ALA A 24 7.18 -26.08 -3.51
CA ALA A 24 6.48 -26.01 -4.79
C ALA A 24 7.58 -25.91 -5.87
N ASN A 25 7.54 -26.75 -6.89
CA ASN A 25 8.52 -26.78 -7.98
C ASN A 25 8.51 -25.48 -8.82
N SER A 26 9.05 -24.37 -8.31
CA SER A 26 9.23 -23.14 -9.10
C SER A 26 10.47 -23.30 -9.97
N CYS A 27 10.31 -23.35 -11.29
CA CYS A 27 11.47 -23.38 -12.18
C CYS A 27 12.14 -22.00 -12.19
N LEU A 28 13.47 -21.98 -12.03
CA LEU A 28 14.27 -20.76 -12.06
C LEU A 28 15.11 -20.78 -13.33
N VAL A 29 14.99 -19.72 -14.14
CA VAL A 29 15.63 -19.64 -15.46
C VAL A 29 16.44 -18.35 -15.54
N SER A 30 17.70 -18.46 -15.96
CA SER A 30 18.59 -17.33 -16.15
C SER A 30 18.66 -16.90 -17.62
N VAL A 31 18.54 -15.59 -17.87
CA VAL A 31 18.53 -15.01 -19.22
C VAL A 31 19.58 -13.91 -19.33
N GLY A 32 20.51 -14.03 -20.28
CA GLY A 32 21.57 -13.04 -20.46
C GLY A 32 22.65 -13.46 -21.45
N SER A 33 23.45 -12.49 -21.88
CA SER A 33 24.56 -12.73 -22.82
C SER A 33 25.82 -13.32 -22.17
N GLN A 34 25.84 -13.45 -20.83
CA GLN A 34 27.00 -13.97 -20.11
C GLN A 34 27.09 -15.50 -20.17
N PRO A 35 28.32 -16.07 -20.18
CA PRO A 35 28.52 -17.52 -20.11
C PRO A 35 27.87 -18.12 -18.85
N GLY A 36 27.02 -19.13 -19.05
CA GLY A 36 26.31 -19.81 -17.95
C GLY A 36 24.84 -19.42 -17.78
N SER A 37 24.33 -18.47 -18.57
CA SER A 37 22.89 -18.22 -18.66
C SER A 37 22.19 -19.36 -19.42
N ASP A 38 20.98 -19.73 -19.00
CA ASP A 38 20.19 -20.80 -19.64
C ASP A 38 19.75 -20.39 -21.06
N PHE A 39 19.40 -19.11 -21.23
CA PHE A 39 19.01 -18.53 -22.51
C PHE A 39 19.74 -17.21 -22.78
N ALA A 40 20.01 -16.94 -24.05
CA ALA A 40 20.60 -15.67 -24.48
C ALA A 40 19.56 -14.54 -24.58
N THR A 41 18.29 -14.87 -24.84
CA THR A 41 17.20 -13.91 -25.03
C THR A 41 15.97 -14.31 -24.21
N ILE A 42 15.15 -13.31 -23.87
CA ILE A 42 13.88 -13.56 -23.16
C ILE A 42 12.91 -14.35 -24.06
N ALA A 43 12.87 -14.03 -25.36
CA ALA A 43 12.02 -14.71 -26.33
C ALA A 43 12.34 -16.22 -26.42
N ASP A 44 13.62 -16.60 -26.45
CA ASP A 44 14.03 -18.02 -26.46
C ASP A 44 13.63 -18.73 -25.16
N ALA A 45 13.73 -18.04 -24.01
CA ALA A 45 13.29 -18.57 -22.73
C ALA A 45 11.78 -18.82 -22.72
N LEU A 46 10.98 -17.84 -23.16
CA LEU A 46 9.52 -17.96 -23.23
C LEU A 46 9.05 -19.04 -24.21
N ALA A 47 9.79 -19.28 -25.29
CA ALA A 47 9.50 -20.33 -26.27
C ALA A 47 9.89 -21.75 -25.78
N SER A 48 10.61 -21.85 -24.67
CA SER A 48 11.08 -23.14 -24.14
C SER A 48 9.96 -23.91 -23.45
N ALA A 49 9.79 -25.17 -23.82
CA ALA A 49 8.88 -26.10 -23.12
C ALA A 49 9.27 -26.35 -21.64
N GLY A 50 10.46 -25.91 -21.21
CA GLY A 50 10.90 -25.97 -19.82
C GLY A 50 10.42 -24.79 -18.97
N VAL A 51 9.92 -23.71 -19.59
CA VAL A 51 9.29 -22.59 -18.90
C VAL A 51 7.79 -22.87 -18.79
N THR A 52 7.33 -23.03 -17.56
CA THR A 52 5.95 -23.36 -17.22
C THR A 52 5.39 -22.37 -16.20
N ASP A 53 4.10 -22.52 -15.88
CA ASP A 53 3.40 -21.75 -14.86
C ASP A 53 4.21 -21.68 -13.56
N GLY A 54 4.44 -20.46 -13.10
CA GLY A 54 5.15 -20.17 -11.88
C GLY A 54 6.66 -20.21 -11.92
N CYS A 55 7.25 -20.29 -13.10
CA CYS A 55 8.68 -20.05 -13.25
C CYS A 55 9.05 -18.59 -12.95
N VAL A 56 10.29 -18.39 -12.50
CA VAL A 56 10.91 -17.07 -12.36
C VAL A 56 12.04 -16.97 -13.39
N LEU A 57 11.97 -15.97 -14.25
CA LEU A 57 13.00 -15.66 -15.24
C LEU A 57 13.83 -14.47 -14.72
N LEU A 58 15.06 -14.75 -14.35
CA LEU A 58 16.04 -13.75 -13.91
C LEU A 58 16.81 -13.22 -15.12
N VAL A 59 16.59 -11.95 -15.43
CA VAL A 59 17.13 -11.29 -16.62
C VAL A 59 18.30 -10.38 -16.24
N GLN A 60 19.43 -10.59 -16.91
CA GLN A 60 20.62 -9.76 -16.72
C GLN A 60 20.48 -8.39 -17.41
N PRO A 61 21.23 -7.38 -16.97
CA PRO A 61 21.36 -6.12 -17.70
C PRO A 61 21.69 -6.33 -19.18
N GLY A 62 20.96 -5.63 -20.06
CA GLY A 62 21.09 -5.77 -21.50
C GLY A 62 19.90 -5.17 -22.26
N ILE A 63 20.05 -5.13 -23.59
CA ILE A 63 18.97 -4.73 -24.51
C ILE A 63 18.47 -5.97 -25.24
N TYR A 64 17.22 -6.34 -24.98
CA TYR A 64 16.52 -7.48 -25.56
C TYR A 64 15.64 -7.00 -26.70
N THR A 65 16.07 -7.29 -27.93
CA THR A 65 15.51 -6.72 -29.16
C THR A 65 14.52 -7.67 -29.83
N SER A 66 13.40 -7.93 -29.16
CA SER A 66 12.30 -8.72 -29.71
C SER A 66 11.00 -8.38 -28.98
N PRO A 67 9.86 -8.29 -29.69
CA PRO A 67 8.57 -8.34 -29.04
C PRO A 67 8.40 -9.68 -28.30
N LEU A 68 7.69 -9.65 -27.17
CA LEU A 68 7.49 -10.77 -26.28
C LEU A 68 6.01 -11.17 -26.22
N VAL A 69 5.75 -12.46 -26.14
CA VAL A 69 4.43 -13.03 -25.83
C VAL A 69 4.60 -13.95 -24.63
N ILE A 70 3.93 -13.61 -23.53
CA ILE A 70 3.94 -14.38 -22.29
C ILE A 70 2.62 -15.14 -22.21
N GLU A 71 2.70 -16.48 -22.32
CA GLU A 71 1.52 -17.37 -22.28
C GLU A 71 1.37 -18.13 -20.95
N HIS A 72 2.39 -18.05 -20.08
CA HIS A 72 2.43 -18.70 -18.77
C HIS A 72 2.47 -17.64 -17.66
N PRO A 73 1.80 -17.86 -16.50
CA PRO A 73 1.90 -16.98 -15.35
C PRO A 73 3.28 -17.12 -14.68
N ILE A 74 4.26 -16.38 -15.21
CA ILE A 74 5.64 -16.36 -14.73
C ILE A 74 5.97 -15.03 -14.05
N ASP A 75 7.10 -14.99 -13.35
CA ASP A 75 7.69 -13.76 -12.86
C ASP A 75 8.96 -13.43 -13.68
N LEU A 76 8.95 -12.33 -14.41
CA LEU A 76 10.10 -11.82 -15.16
C LEU A 76 10.77 -10.71 -14.33
N VAL A 77 12.02 -10.90 -13.94
CA VAL A 77 12.67 -10.03 -12.94
C VAL A 77 14.06 -9.61 -13.43
N ALA A 78 14.30 -8.31 -13.53
CA ALA A 78 15.63 -7.77 -13.77
C ALA A 78 16.53 -7.99 -12.54
N THR A 79 17.70 -8.60 -12.75
CA THR A 79 18.57 -9.05 -11.67
C THR A 79 19.23 -7.94 -10.87
N ASP A 80 19.41 -6.75 -11.46
CA ASP A 80 19.94 -5.58 -10.78
C ASP A 80 18.85 -4.62 -10.28
N GLY A 81 17.58 -4.94 -10.57
CA GLY A 81 16.42 -4.13 -10.20
C GLY A 81 16.37 -2.74 -10.85
N SER A 82 17.25 -2.41 -11.81
CA SER A 82 17.32 -1.08 -12.42
C SER A 82 16.70 -1.09 -13.83
N PRO A 83 15.57 -0.40 -14.04
CA PRO A 83 14.94 -0.28 -15.36
C PRO A 83 15.85 0.28 -16.43
N ALA A 84 16.80 1.16 -16.05
CA ALA A 84 17.74 1.79 -16.96
C ALA A 84 18.70 0.79 -17.63
N ASN A 85 18.96 -0.34 -16.97
CA ASN A 85 19.97 -1.30 -17.39
C ASN A 85 19.39 -2.52 -18.13
N THR A 86 18.11 -2.82 -17.94
CA THR A 86 17.44 -3.98 -18.53
C THR A 86 16.28 -3.52 -19.42
N ILE A 87 16.50 -3.55 -20.74
CA ILE A 87 15.62 -2.91 -21.73
C ILE A 87 15.01 -3.98 -22.63
N ILE A 88 13.68 -3.95 -22.77
CA ILE A 88 12.92 -4.66 -23.80
C ILE A 88 12.61 -3.65 -24.92
N ASP A 89 13.19 -3.88 -26.09
CA ASP A 89 13.03 -3.03 -27.27
C ASP A 89 12.09 -3.72 -28.27
N GLY A 90 10.91 -3.13 -28.48
CA GLY A 90 9.86 -3.67 -29.33
C GLY A 90 10.16 -3.59 -30.83
N LEU A 91 11.25 -2.92 -31.24
CA LEU A 91 11.66 -2.78 -32.65
C LEU A 91 10.57 -2.20 -33.59
N GLY A 92 9.72 -1.33 -33.08
CA GLY A 92 8.60 -0.74 -33.82
C GLY A 92 7.42 -1.70 -34.02
N ALA A 93 7.36 -2.81 -33.27
CA ALA A 93 6.20 -3.70 -33.27
C ALA A 93 4.94 -2.98 -32.77
N ALA A 94 3.77 -3.52 -33.11
CA ALA A 94 2.50 -3.01 -32.60
C ALA A 94 2.42 -3.12 -31.07
N ILE A 95 2.92 -4.21 -30.49
CA ILE A 95 2.96 -4.45 -29.04
C ILE A 95 4.38 -4.96 -28.71
N ALA A 96 5.07 -4.34 -27.75
CA ALA A 96 6.37 -4.81 -27.30
C ALA A 96 6.25 -6.04 -26.38
N VAL A 97 5.31 -6.03 -25.42
CA VAL A 97 5.03 -7.18 -24.55
C VAL A 97 3.54 -7.46 -24.52
N ARG A 98 3.15 -8.67 -24.92
CA ARG A 98 1.79 -9.18 -24.77
C ARG A 98 1.73 -10.23 -23.67
N ILE A 99 0.92 -9.97 -22.65
CA ILE A 99 0.57 -10.95 -21.63
C ILE A 99 -0.77 -11.56 -22.03
N ALA A 100 -0.78 -12.81 -22.44
CA ALA A 100 -1.95 -13.45 -23.03
C ALA A 100 -2.87 -14.07 -21.96
N GLU A 101 -4.19 -13.95 -22.18
CA GLU A 101 -5.20 -14.64 -21.37
C GLU A 101 -4.98 -16.16 -21.38
N ARG A 102 -5.14 -16.79 -20.21
CA ARG A 102 -5.23 -18.24 -20.10
C ARG A 102 -6.46 -18.64 -19.27
N PRO A 103 -7.51 -19.17 -19.91
CA PRO A 103 -8.77 -19.48 -19.23
C PRO A 103 -8.58 -20.44 -18.05
N GLY A 104 -9.09 -20.04 -16.88
CA GLY A 104 -9.05 -20.83 -15.64
C GLY A 104 -7.79 -20.64 -14.79
N ASP A 105 -6.84 -19.81 -15.24
CA ASP A 105 -5.69 -19.40 -14.44
C ASP A 105 -5.98 -18.06 -13.74
N SER A 106 -5.66 -17.97 -12.45
CA SER A 106 -5.79 -16.75 -11.65
C SER A 106 -4.45 -16.24 -11.14
N ARG A 107 -3.35 -16.94 -11.45
CA ARG A 107 -2.02 -16.52 -11.03
C ARG A 107 -1.59 -15.32 -11.88
N PRO A 108 -1.15 -14.22 -11.24
CA PRO A 108 -0.68 -13.06 -11.99
C PRO A 108 0.66 -13.34 -12.68
N VAL A 109 0.88 -12.67 -13.81
CA VAL A 109 2.21 -12.49 -14.40
C VAL A 109 2.90 -11.33 -13.69
N GLY A 110 4.09 -11.57 -13.15
CA GLY A 110 4.93 -10.54 -12.54
C GLY A 110 5.97 -10.02 -13.53
N MET A 111 6.17 -8.69 -13.58
CA MET A 111 7.30 -8.07 -14.26
C MET A 111 7.91 -6.97 -13.39
N SER A 112 9.23 -6.97 -13.21
CA SER A 112 9.88 -5.92 -12.44
C SER A 112 11.28 -5.51 -12.88
N GLY A 113 11.54 -4.20 -12.87
CA GLY A 113 12.86 -3.60 -13.13
C GLY A 113 13.23 -3.47 -14.61
N PHE A 114 12.25 -3.29 -15.51
CA PHE A 114 12.49 -3.18 -16.95
C PHE A 114 12.10 -1.82 -17.51
N THR A 115 12.87 -1.36 -18.49
CA THR A 115 12.37 -0.40 -19.49
C THR A 115 11.75 -1.16 -20.66
N VAL A 116 10.55 -0.78 -21.10
CA VAL A 116 9.92 -1.25 -22.35
C VAL A 116 9.73 -0.07 -23.29
N ARG A 117 10.20 -0.19 -24.53
CA ARG A 117 10.20 0.95 -25.47
C ARG A 117 10.08 0.57 -26.93
N ASN A 118 9.95 1.59 -27.79
CA ASN A 118 10.02 1.49 -29.25
C ASN A 118 8.96 0.53 -29.81
N ALA A 119 7.69 0.83 -29.56
CA ALA A 119 6.54 0.08 -30.06
C ALA A 119 5.30 0.99 -30.21
N GLY A 120 4.20 0.43 -30.75
CA GLY A 120 2.86 1.00 -30.62
C GLY A 120 2.45 1.07 -29.15
N ILE A 121 2.23 -0.10 -28.59
CA ILE A 121 1.86 -0.36 -27.21
C ILE A 121 3.06 -0.96 -26.48
N GLY A 122 3.38 -0.44 -25.29
CA GLY A 122 4.46 -0.98 -24.46
C GLY A 122 4.09 -2.35 -23.92
N ILE A 123 3.06 -2.40 -23.09
CA ILE A 123 2.53 -3.64 -22.52
C ILE A 123 1.02 -3.70 -22.80
N ASN A 124 0.56 -4.80 -23.39
CA ASN A 124 -0.86 -5.16 -23.46
C ASN A 124 -1.08 -6.42 -22.61
N THR A 125 -2.04 -6.38 -21.70
CA THR A 125 -2.32 -7.48 -20.78
C THR A 125 -3.77 -7.94 -20.83
N ASP A 126 -3.96 -9.19 -21.21
CA ASP A 126 -5.24 -9.92 -21.20
C ASP A 126 -5.30 -10.94 -20.05
N ALA A 127 -4.32 -10.92 -19.14
CA ALA A 127 -4.30 -11.70 -17.90
C ALA A 127 -3.87 -10.82 -16.73
N VAL A 128 -4.12 -11.28 -15.49
CA VAL A 128 -3.78 -10.49 -14.30
C VAL A 128 -2.28 -10.18 -14.29
N ALA A 129 -1.93 -8.90 -14.19
CA ALA A 129 -0.53 -8.45 -14.22
C ALA A 129 -0.12 -7.75 -12.92
N LYS A 130 1.12 -7.96 -12.51
CA LYS A 130 1.80 -7.20 -11.44
C LYS A 130 3.05 -6.58 -12.02
N LEU A 131 3.06 -5.26 -12.15
CA LEU A 131 4.12 -4.49 -12.77
C LEU A 131 4.74 -3.60 -11.70
N SER A 132 6.03 -3.77 -11.43
CA SER A 132 6.70 -3.03 -10.36
C SER A 132 8.02 -2.45 -10.85
N ASN A 133 8.29 -1.18 -10.58
CA ASN A 133 9.52 -0.52 -11.02
C ASN A 133 9.74 -0.69 -12.54
N MET A 134 8.76 -0.24 -13.32
CA MET A 134 8.78 -0.32 -14.78
C MET A 134 8.96 1.07 -15.37
N VAL A 135 9.61 1.16 -16.54
CA VAL A 135 9.65 2.39 -17.35
C VAL A 135 9.08 2.07 -18.73
N LEU A 136 7.90 2.59 -19.06
CA LEU A 136 7.27 2.45 -20.37
C LEU A 136 7.43 3.78 -21.09
N ASP A 137 8.25 3.85 -22.13
CA ASP A 137 8.59 5.10 -22.80
C ASP A 137 8.89 4.92 -24.29
N GLN A 138 8.86 6.00 -25.07
CA GLN A 138 9.07 5.99 -26.52
C GLN A 138 8.05 5.09 -27.24
N LEU A 139 6.78 5.22 -26.83
CA LEU A 139 5.66 4.45 -27.35
C LEU A 139 4.81 5.38 -28.23
N SER A 140 4.36 4.86 -29.37
CA SER A 140 3.63 5.68 -30.36
C SER A 140 2.13 5.75 -30.10
N GLN A 141 1.57 4.84 -29.29
CA GLN A 141 0.14 4.79 -28.95
C GLN A 141 -0.06 4.78 -27.43
N THR A 142 0.18 3.63 -26.79
CA THR A 142 -0.19 3.39 -25.40
C THR A 142 0.98 2.89 -24.55
N GLY A 143 1.11 3.39 -23.33
CA GLY A 143 2.05 2.88 -22.34
C GLY A 143 1.70 1.45 -21.92
N LEU A 144 0.65 1.35 -21.11
CA LEU A 144 0.04 0.12 -20.63
C LEU A 144 -1.42 0.05 -21.05
N GLU A 145 -1.81 -1.05 -21.68
CA GLU A 145 -3.19 -1.39 -22.01
C GLU A 145 -3.64 -2.60 -21.20
N VAL A 146 -4.74 -2.45 -20.46
CA VAL A 146 -5.36 -3.53 -19.68
C VAL A 146 -6.65 -3.98 -20.36
N GLY A 147 -6.67 -5.23 -20.80
CA GLY A 147 -7.79 -5.84 -21.52
C GLY A 147 -9.05 -6.03 -20.67
N GLU A 148 -10.18 -6.19 -21.34
CA GLU A 148 -11.49 -6.36 -20.70
C GLU A 148 -11.50 -7.55 -19.72
N GLY A 149 -12.13 -7.38 -18.55
CA GLY A 149 -12.22 -8.43 -17.53
C GLY A 149 -10.90 -8.80 -16.84
N THR A 150 -9.85 -8.00 -17.04
CA THR A 150 -8.51 -8.20 -16.46
C THR A 150 -8.20 -7.15 -15.40
N ASP A 151 -7.37 -7.51 -14.42
CA ASP A 151 -6.86 -6.58 -13.40
C ASP A 151 -5.34 -6.40 -13.53
N ALA A 152 -4.85 -5.18 -13.34
CA ALA A 152 -3.42 -4.89 -13.22
C ALA A 152 -3.09 -4.21 -11.88
N LEU A 153 -1.99 -4.60 -11.25
CA LEU A 153 -1.38 -3.86 -10.16
C LEU A 153 -0.09 -3.21 -10.68
N VAL A 154 0.01 -1.90 -10.59
CA VAL A 154 1.16 -1.11 -11.02
C VAL A 154 1.74 -0.37 -9.83
N GLU A 155 3.03 -0.52 -9.57
CA GLU A 155 3.69 0.10 -8.43
C GLU A 155 5.06 0.67 -8.83
N GLY A 156 5.39 1.87 -8.33
CA GLY A 156 6.73 2.44 -8.50
C GLY A 156 7.13 2.62 -9.96
N SER A 157 6.18 2.87 -10.86
CA SER A 157 6.41 2.77 -12.31
C SER A 157 6.25 4.11 -13.00
N ARG A 158 7.00 4.30 -14.08
CA ARG A 158 6.85 5.44 -14.98
C ARG A 158 6.22 4.98 -16.28
N ILE A 159 5.10 5.59 -16.65
CA ILE A 159 4.34 5.24 -17.84
C ILE A 159 4.16 6.50 -18.69
N THR A 160 4.81 6.51 -19.84
CA THR A 160 4.68 7.57 -20.84
C THR A 160 3.89 7.07 -22.04
N GLY A 161 2.75 7.72 -22.29
CA GLY A 161 1.87 7.44 -23.42
C GLY A 161 2.31 8.08 -24.73
N GLY A 162 1.73 7.60 -25.82
CA GLY A 162 1.87 8.17 -27.15
C GLY A 162 0.61 8.92 -27.56
N THR A 163 0.14 8.63 -28.77
CA THR A 163 -1.00 9.33 -29.38
C THR A 163 -2.38 8.95 -28.84
N GLU A 164 -2.47 7.96 -27.95
CA GLU A 164 -3.75 7.46 -27.43
C GLU A 164 -3.88 7.68 -25.93
N ALA A 165 -3.14 6.91 -25.12
CA ALA A 165 -3.10 7.14 -23.68
C ALA A 165 -1.77 6.69 -23.05
N ALA A 166 -1.45 7.11 -21.84
CA ALA A 166 -0.37 6.46 -21.08
C ALA A 166 -0.86 5.13 -20.48
N LEU A 167 -2.03 5.16 -19.85
CA LEU A 167 -2.72 4.02 -19.29
C LEU A 167 -4.12 3.92 -19.92
N HIS A 168 -4.38 2.86 -20.68
CA HIS A 168 -5.69 2.60 -21.28
C HIS A 168 -6.34 1.38 -20.63
N LEU A 169 -7.48 1.59 -19.96
CA LEU A 169 -8.14 0.60 -19.12
C LEU A 169 -9.48 0.17 -19.75
N TYR A 170 -9.48 -0.97 -20.42
CA TYR A 170 -10.70 -1.73 -20.72
C TYR A 170 -11.04 -2.69 -19.55
N GLY A 171 -10.01 -3.14 -18.83
CA GLY A 171 -10.10 -3.79 -17.52
C GLY A 171 -9.87 -2.80 -16.37
N ASN A 172 -9.40 -3.30 -15.23
CA ASN A 172 -9.17 -2.49 -14.02
C ASN A 172 -7.68 -2.36 -13.72
N ALA A 173 -7.29 -1.27 -13.06
CA ALA A 173 -5.94 -1.13 -12.55
C ALA A 173 -5.90 -0.43 -11.20
N ASP A 174 -5.08 -0.96 -10.29
CA ASP A 174 -4.64 -0.24 -9.10
C ASP A 174 -3.20 0.24 -9.33
N VAL A 175 -2.99 1.55 -9.27
CA VAL A 175 -1.73 2.22 -9.59
C VAL A 175 -1.24 2.99 -8.37
N PHE A 176 -0.01 2.70 -7.93
CA PHE A 176 0.62 3.27 -6.75
C PHE A 176 2.00 3.85 -7.08
N ASN A 177 2.40 4.96 -6.45
CA ASN A 177 3.76 5.51 -6.55
C ASN A 177 4.26 5.64 -7.99
N SER A 178 3.40 6.09 -8.90
CA SER A 178 3.70 6.03 -10.32
C SER A 178 3.62 7.41 -10.94
N VAL A 179 4.45 7.62 -11.95
CA VAL A 179 4.48 8.84 -12.76
C VAL A 179 3.87 8.52 -14.12
N ILE A 180 2.78 9.19 -14.46
CA ILE A 180 2.03 8.98 -15.69
C ILE A 180 2.04 10.27 -16.50
N THR A 181 2.55 10.20 -17.73
CA THR A 181 2.73 11.36 -18.61
C THR A 181 2.46 10.99 -20.07
N GLY A 182 2.35 11.95 -20.97
CA GLY A 182 2.17 11.68 -22.40
C GLY A 182 1.50 12.85 -23.12
N PRO A 183 1.41 12.86 -24.46
CA PRO A 183 0.81 13.98 -25.19
C PRO A 183 -0.71 13.87 -25.39
N ALA A 184 -1.33 12.75 -24.99
CA ALA A 184 -2.77 12.47 -25.14
C ALA A 184 -3.43 12.31 -23.75
N ASP A 185 -4.39 11.41 -23.59
CA ASP A 185 -4.94 11.12 -22.25
C ASP A 185 -3.86 10.43 -21.39
N CYS A 186 -3.67 10.84 -20.14
CA CYS A 186 -2.76 10.11 -19.25
C CYS A 186 -3.41 8.80 -18.81
N VAL A 187 -4.58 8.86 -18.18
CA VAL A 187 -5.35 7.69 -17.78
C VAL A 187 -6.71 7.73 -18.46
N ARG A 188 -7.01 6.73 -19.28
CA ARG A 188 -8.30 6.58 -19.97
C ARG A 188 -9.03 5.33 -19.50
N LEU A 189 -10.23 5.52 -18.95
CA LEU A 189 -11.09 4.45 -18.45
C LEU A 189 -12.27 4.22 -19.39
N GLU A 190 -12.33 2.99 -19.91
CA GLU A 190 -13.44 2.41 -20.67
C GLU A 190 -13.88 1.08 -20.00
N THR A 191 -13.91 1.09 -18.67
CA THR A 191 -14.25 -0.05 -17.79
C THR A 191 -15.45 0.26 -16.89
N VAL A 192 -16.03 -0.79 -16.31
CA VAL A 192 -17.15 -0.73 -15.33
C VAL A 192 -16.79 -1.35 -13.97
N GLY A 193 -15.53 -1.72 -13.76
CA GLY A 193 -15.04 -2.27 -12.50
C GLY A 193 -14.46 -1.20 -11.56
N THR A 194 -13.57 -1.60 -10.67
CA THR A 194 -12.97 -0.72 -9.65
C THR A 194 -11.50 -0.50 -9.97
N SER A 195 -11.08 0.76 -10.07
CA SER A 195 -9.69 1.15 -10.32
C SER A 195 -9.24 2.17 -9.28
N THR A 196 -7.96 2.16 -8.94
CA THR A 196 -7.38 3.08 -7.97
C THR A 196 -6.16 3.78 -8.56
N LEU A 197 -6.06 5.08 -8.36
CA LEU A 197 -4.85 5.86 -8.57
C LEU A 197 -4.46 6.47 -7.22
N ALA A 198 -3.36 6.00 -6.64
CA ALA A 198 -2.92 6.40 -5.33
C ALA A 198 -1.46 6.86 -5.34
N PHE A 199 -1.14 7.92 -4.59
CA PHE A 199 0.25 8.36 -4.43
C PHE A 199 0.99 8.53 -5.76
N SER A 200 0.30 9.03 -6.78
CA SER A 200 0.81 9.03 -8.17
C SER A 200 0.73 10.43 -8.75
N THR A 201 1.65 10.73 -9.67
CA THR A 201 1.70 12.02 -10.36
C THR A 201 1.27 11.82 -11.81
N VAL A 202 0.23 12.54 -12.22
CA VAL A 202 -0.36 12.54 -13.56
C VAL A 202 -0.31 13.95 -14.11
N THR A 203 0.53 14.18 -15.12
CA THR A 203 0.80 15.53 -15.61
C THR A 203 1.30 15.55 -17.05
N GLY A 204 1.26 16.73 -17.67
CA GLY A 204 1.77 16.95 -19.02
C GLY A 204 0.93 16.35 -20.14
N CYS A 205 -0.27 15.85 -19.81
CA CYS A 205 -1.21 15.24 -20.75
C CYS A 205 -2.20 16.21 -21.35
N ASP A 206 -2.90 15.79 -22.42
CA ASP A 206 -4.06 16.53 -22.90
C ASP A 206 -5.18 16.47 -21.85
N VAL A 207 -5.49 15.27 -21.35
CA VAL A 207 -6.33 15.09 -20.16
C VAL A 207 -5.63 14.20 -19.16
N GLY A 208 -5.67 14.59 -17.88
CA GLY A 208 -5.07 13.80 -16.80
C GLY A 208 -5.77 12.45 -16.62
N VAL A 209 -7.03 12.48 -16.19
CA VAL A 209 -7.85 11.27 -16.04
C VAL A 209 -9.19 11.45 -16.75
N ARG A 210 -9.50 10.53 -17.66
CA ARG A 210 -10.74 10.52 -18.43
C ARG A 210 -11.55 9.25 -18.16
N GLN A 211 -12.78 9.44 -17.74
CA GLN A 211 -13.80 8.41 -17.67
C GLN A 211 -14.91 8.72 -18.68
N THR A 212 -15.21 7.77 -19.58
CA THR A 212 -16.14 8.02 -20.70
C THR A 212 -17.43 7.21 -20.56
N THR A 213 -18.57 7.83 -20.82
CA THR A 213 -19.85 7.11 -20.88
C THR A 213 -19.92 6.21 -22.12
N PRO A 214 -20.51 5.00 -22.04
CA PRO A 214 -21.32 4.47 -20.95
C PRO A 214 -20.53 3.75 -19.83
N TRP A 215 -19.20 3.74 -19.88
CA TRP A 215 -18.34 2.99 -18.97
C TRP A 215 -18.01 3.82 -17.72
N VAL A 216 -18.81 3.65 -16.68
CA VAL A 216 -18.61 4.34 -15.40
C VAL A 216 -17.98 3.35 -14.43
N ALA A 217 -16.66 3.44 -14.28
CA ALA A 217 -15.89 2.69 -13.29
C ALA A 217 -16.08 3.30 -11.89
N ASP A 218 -15.95 2.46 -10.87
CA ASP A 218 -15.67 2.91 -9.51
C ASP A 218 -14.18 3.30 -9.45
N LEU A 219 -13.86 4.54 -9.83
CA LEU A 219 -12.49 5.08 -9.78
C LEU A 219 -12.25 5.81 -8.46
N LEU A 220 -11.21 5.45 -7.72
CA LEU A 220 -10.70 6.24 -6.60
C LEU A 220 -9.38 6.91 -6.95
N VAL A 221 -9.31 8.25 -6.87
CA VAL A 221 -8.07 9.03 -6.94
C VAL A 221 -7.73 9.52 -5.54
N VAL A 222 -6.58 9.14 -5.00
CA VAL A 222 -6.22 9.44 -3.62
C VAL A 222 -4.76 9.83 -3.46
N ASN A 223 -4.46 10.84 -2.65
CA ASN A 223 -3.08 11.28 -2.36
C ASN A 223 -2.24 11.52 -3.62
N SER A 224 -2.88 11.91 -4.71
CA SER A 224 -2.28 11.97 -6.03
C SER A 224 -2.24 13.41 -6.53
N ILE A 225 -1.33 13.70 -7.46
CA ILE A 225 -1.33 14.96 -8.20
C ILE A 225 -1.83 14.64 -9.59
N VAL A 226 -2.96 15.21 -9.98
CA VAL A 226 -3.46 15.25 -11.36
C VAL A 226 -3.54 16.72 -11.75
N PHE A 227 -2.42 17.28 -12.21
CA PHE A 227 -2.31 18.73 -12.43
C PHE A 227 -1.49 19.04 -13.67
N GLY A 228 -1.81 20.16 -14.33
CA GLY A 228 -1.02 20.69 -15.44
C GLY A 228 -1.32 19.99 -16.77
N ASN A 229 -2.52 19.42 -16.91
CA ASN A 229 -3.00 18.83 -18.14
C ASN A 229 -3.69 19.90 -19.01
N VAL A 230 -3.60 19.78 -20.35
CA VAL A 230 -3.88 20.87 -21.29
C VAL A 230 -5.37 21.20 -21.40
N THR A 231 -6.19 20.18 -21.63
CA THR A 231 -7.64 20.29 -21.79
C THR A 231 -8.34 20.29 -20.44
N ASP A 232 -8.04 19.30 -19.59
CA ASP A 232 -8.55 19.23 -18.22
C ASP A 232 -7.76 18.23 -17.38
N ASP A 233 -7.75 18.41 -16.07
CA ASP A 233 -7.13 17.41 -15.19
C ASP A 233 -8.05 16.20 -15.02
N LEU A 234 -9.36 16.41 -14.89
CA LEU A 234 -10.36 15.37 -14.74
C LEU A 234 -11.53 15.53 -15.72
N VAL A 235 -11.83 14.49 -16.50
CA VAL A 235 -13.00 14.48 -17.38
C VAL A 235 -13.90 13.28 -17.07
N GLY A 236 -15.13 13.55 -16.64
CA GLY A 236 -16.11 12.51 -16.33
C GLY A 236 -15.85 11.75 -15.02
N VAL A 237 -14.91 12.25 -14.20
CA VAL A 237 -14.62 11.75 -12.85
C VAL A 237 -15.47 12.52 -11.84
N ASP A 238 -16.06 11.82 -10.87
CA ASP A 238 -16.84 12.44 -9.80
C ASP A 238 -15.89 12.94 -8.69
N CYS A 239 -16.01 14.21 -8.28
CA CYS A 239 -15.19 14.74 -7.18
C CYS A 239 -15.39 13.98 -5.87
N ALA A 240 -16.52 13.28 -5.67
CA ALA A 240 -16.72 12.40 -4.52
C ALA A 240 -15.69 11.24 -4.47
N SER A 241 -15.11 10.88 -5.62
CA SER A 241 -14.14 9.81 -5.76
C SER A 241 -12.68 10.29 -5.82
N VAL A 242 -12.46 11.58 -5.59
CA VAL A 242 -11.15 12.22 -5.49
C VAL A 242 -10.93 12.64 -4.03
N VAL A 243 -9.85 12.20 -3.39
CA VAL A 243 -9.60 12.38 -1.96
C VAL A 243 -8.16 12.84 -1.73
N SER A 244 -7.95 13.87 -0.92
CA SER A 244 -6.63 14.39 -0.52
C SER A 244 -5.66 14.50 -1.70
N SER A 245 -6.13 14.96 -2.84
CA SER A 245 -5.39 15.01 -4.09
C SER A 245 -5.33 16.43 -4.65
N ASP A 246 -4.31 16.73 -5.44
CA ASP A 246 -4.16 18.00 -6.14
C ASP A 246 -4.72 17.87 -7.56
N THR A 247 -5.78 18.62 -7.86
CA THR A 247 -6.57 18.48 -9.11
C THR A 247 -7.10 19.83 -9.63
N ASP A 248 -8.01 19.80 -10.60
CA ASP A 248 -8.65 21.01 -11.14
C ASP A 248 -9.56 21.74 -10.15
N VAL A 249 -10.01 22.95 -10.54
CA VAL A 249 -10.78 23.88 -9.71
C VAL A 249 -12.14 23.33 -9.21
N ALA A 250 -12.71 22.29 -9.83
CA ALA A 250 -14.02 21.78 -9.46
C ALA A 250 -14.01 20.91 -8.20
N CYS A 251 -12.89 20.23 -7.90
CA CYS A 251 -12.81 19.28 -6.79
C CYS A 251 -12.20 19.85 -5.49
N CYS A 252 -11.72 21.11 -5.47
CA CYS A 252 -10.94 21.71 -4.35
C CYS A 252 -11.63 21.82 -2.99
N THR A 253 -12.96 21.74 -2.95
CA THR A 253 -13.71 21.92 -1.69
C THR A 253 -14.29 20.61 -1.19
N VAL A 254 -13.86 19.49 -1.76
CA VAL A 254 -14.36 18.15 -1.48
C VAL A 254 -13.18 17.32 -1.00
N ASN A 255 -13.39 16.47 0.01
CA ASN A 255 -12.45 15.45 0.48
C ASN A 255 -10.99 15.92 0.68
N ASP A 256 -10.77 17.12 1.20
CA ASP A 256 -9.44 17.70 1.45
C ASP A 256 -8.53 17.81 0.20
N ASN A 257 -9.12 17.87 -1.00
CA ASN A 257 -8.39 18.12 -2.23
C ASN A 257 -7.83 19.55 -2.28
N ILE A 258 -6.70 19.72 -2.95
CA ILE A 258 -6.13 21.03 -3.29
C ILE A 258 -6.18 21.23 -4.81
N CYS A 259 -6.00 22.48 -5.24
CA CYS A 259 -6.00 22.87 -6.65
C CYS A 259 -5.04 24.04 -6.85
N GLN A 260 -3.78 23.80 -6.55
CA GLN A 260 -2.74 24.81 -6.62
C GLN A 260 -1.59 24.25 -7.43
N ASP A 261 -0.88 25.11 -8.15
CA ASP A 261 0.29 24.64 -8.91
C ASP A 261 1.27 23.92 -7.95
N PRO A 262 1.59 22.63 -8.19
CA PRO A 262 2.50 21.86 -7.33
C PRO A 262 3.95 22.32 -7.46
N LEU A 263 4.27 23.22 -8.41
CA LEU A 263 5.59 23.82 -8.60
C LEU A 263 6.70 22.82 -8.94
N PHE A 264 6.42 21.79 -9.75
CA PHE A 264 7.41 20.79 -10.16
C PHE A 264 8.77 21.39 -10.54
N LEU A 265 9.87 20.77 -10.09
CA LEU A 265 11.23 21.28 -10.25
C LEU A 265 11.66 21.51 -11.70
N ASP A 266 11.50 20.50 -12.56
CA ASP A 266 11.84 20.58 -13.99
C ASP A 266 10.96 19.63 -14.81
N PRO A 267 9.67 19.95 -14.99
CA PRO A 267 8.76 19.10 -15.76
C PRO A 267 9.18 18.98 -17.24
N ALA A 268 9.92 19.97 -17.79
CA ALA A 268 10.44 19.89 -19.15
C ALA A 268 11.63 18.91 -19.27
N GLY A 269 12.33 18.68 -18.17
CA GLY A 269 13.39 17.67 -18.02
C GLY A 269 12.90 16.36 -17.39
N ASP A 270 11.59 16.12 -17.32
CA ASP A 270 10.97 14.93 -16.73
C ASP A 270 11.17 14.73 -15.21
N ASP A 271 11.47 15.82 -14.49
CA ASP A 271 11.59 15.84 -13.03
C ASP A 271 10.37 16.49 -12.37
N TYR A 272 9.48 15.65 -11.85
CA TYR A 272 8.23 16.03 -11.20
C TYR A 272 8.32 16.01 -9.67
N ARG A 273 9.53 16.08 -9.11
CA ARG A 273 9.72 16.28 -7.68
C ARG A 273 9.24 17.66 -7.25
N LEU A 274 8.79 17.75 -6.00
CA LEU A 274 8.29 18.99 -5.39
C LEU A 274 9.46 19.78 -4.76
N PRO A 275 9.58 21.09 -5.01
CA PRO A 275 10.49 21.95 -4.27
C PRO A 275 9.92 22.37 -2.92
N LEU A 276 10.80 22.67 -1.96
CA LEU A 276 10.43 23.31 -0.70
C LEU A 276 9.53 24.54 -0.95
N GLY A 277 8.35 24.56 -0.34
CA GLY A 277 7.32 25.60 -0.53
C GLY A 277 6.24 25.27 -1.56
N SER A 278 6.28 24.08 -2.17
CA SER A 278 5.13 23.54 -2.91
C SER A 278 3.90 23.42 -1.99
N PRO A 279 2.68 23.71 -2.48
CA PRO A 279 1.44 23.50 -1.73
C PRO A 279 1.09 22.02 -1.54
N ALA A 280 1.79 21.11 -2.21
CA ALA A 280 1.57 19.67 -2.16
C ALA A 280 2.51 18.94 -1.17
N ILE A 281 3.36 19.68 -0.45
CA ILE A 281 4.28 19.13 0.55
C ILE A 281 3.62 19.03 1.92
N ASP A 282 3.86 17.93 2.63
CA ASP A 282 3.43 17.68 4.02
C ASP A 282 1.93 17.96 4.20
N VAL A 283 1.08 17.63 3.23
CA VAL A 283 -0.36 17.97 3.23
C VAL A 283 -1.29 16.80 3.54
N LEU A 284 -0.78 15.57 3.66
CA LEU A 284 -1.58 14.36 3.94
C LEU A 284 -1.73 14.05 5.42
N ALA A 285 -2.64 13.18 5.85
CA ALA A 285 -2.94 12.98 7.28
C ALA A 285 -1.69 12.78 8.18
N THR A 286 -1.75 13.27 9.43
CA THR A 286 -0.67 13.25 10.43
C THR A 286 -0.08 11.85 10.67
N PRO A 287 1.15 11.73 11.23
CA PRO A 287 1.75 10.42 11.54
C PRO A 287 0.88 9.51 12.43
N GLU A 288 -0.09 10.07 13.18
CA GLU A 288 -1.06 9.32 13.99
C GLU A 288 -1.93 8.34 13.14
N ASN A 289 -2.11 8.66 11.85
CA ASN A 289 -2.94 7.90 10.90
C ASN A 289 -2.14 7.25 9.78
N PHE A 290 -0.88 7.63 9.59
CA PHE A 290 -0.01 6.96 8.63
C PHE A 290 0.43 5.62 9.21
N ARG A 291 0.30 4.57 8.40
CA ARG A 291 0.52 3.19 8.84
C ARG A 291 1.53 2.43 7.96
N GLY A 292 2.21 3.12 7.04
CA GLY A 292 3.33 2.52 6.31
C GLY A 292 2.95 1.87 4.98
N ASN A 293 1.95 2.40 4.26
CA ASN A 293 1.72 2.00 2.88
C ASN A 293 1.28 3.18 2.01
N PRO A 294 2.03 3.51 0.94
CA PRO A 294 3.32 2.92 0.59
C PRO A 294 4.42 3.31 1.58
N THR A 295 5.32 2.37 1.90
CA THR A 295 6.49 2.66 2.76
C THR A 295 7.52 3.51 2.05
N THR A 296 7.53 3.42 0.72
CA THR A 296 8.47 4.14 -0.13
C THR A 296 7.78 4.97 -1.19
N ASP A 297 8.45 6.00 -1.68
CA ASP A 297 7.99 6.80 -2.81
C ASP A 297 8.47 6.19 -4.16
N TYR A 298 8.40 6.96 -5.25
CA TYR A 298 8.89 6.53 -6.57
C TYR A 298 10.42 6.62 -6.73
N ASP A 299 11.14 7.33 -5.86
CA ASP A 299 12.58 7.50 -6.02
C ASP A 299 13.37 6.18 -5.90
N ASP A 300 14.67 6.21 -6.21
CA ASP A 300 15.53 5.03 -6.37
C ASP A 300 15.29 3.99 -5.25
N PRO A 301 14.70 2.82 -5.56
CA PRO A 301 14.32 1.82 -4.56
C PRO A 301 15.51 1.37 -3.72
N GLY A 302 15.41 1.50 -2.40
CA GLY A 302 16.47 1.14 -1.46
C GLY A 302 17.49 2.26 -1.19
N SER A 303 17.27 3.47 -1.71
CA SER A 303 18.04 4.65 -1.32
C SER A 303 17.61 5.14 0.08
N ALA A 304 18.46 5.90 0.78
CA ALA A 304 18.08 6.48 2.08
C ALA A 304 17.01 7.59 1.97
N HIS A 305 16.58 7.91 0.75
CA HIS A 305 15.65 8.99 0.41
C HIS A 305 14.31 8.45 -0.08
N ASP A 306 14.11 7.13 -0.08
CA ASP A 306 12.91 6.51 -0.62
C ASP A 306 11.75 6.47 0.37
N GLN A 307 11.79 7.16 1.51
CA GLN A 307 10.77 7.04 2.56
C GLN A 307 9.59 7.99 2.36
N ARG A 308 8.37 7.53 2.62
CA ARG A 308 7.10 8.27 2.43
C ARG A 308 6.61 9.11 3.61
N LEU A 309 7.25 9.03 4.76
CA LEU A 309 6.95 9.92 5.88
C LEU A 309 8.20 10.70 6.20
N LEU A 310 8.31 11.86 5.59
CA LEU A 310 9.31 12.83 5.97
C LEU A 310 8.60 14.06 6.56
N ASP A 311 9.30 14.78 7.42
CA ASP A 311 8.91 16.11 7.88
C ASP A 311 9.75 17.07 7.03
N ALA A 312 9.23 17.46 5.87
CA ALA A 312 10.00 18.22 4.90
C ALA A 312 10.02 19.72 5.23
N ASP A 313 8.96 20.24 5.85
CA ASP A 313 8.81 21.63 6.26
C ASP A 313 9.41 21.94 7.65
N GLY A 314 9.71 20.92 8.44
CA GLY A 314 10.36 21.01 9.75
C GLY A 314 9.42 21.47 10.86
N ASP A 315 8.12 21.20 10.75
CA ASP A 315 7.07 21.52 11.73
C ASP A 315 6.85 20.42 12.80
N GLY A 316 7.60 19.32 12.70
CA GLY A 316 7.66 18.22 13.66
C GLY A 316 6.58 17.17 13.45
N LEU A 317 5.81 17.29 12.37
CA LEU A 317 4.83 16.31 11.92
C LEU A 317 5.27 15.75 10.57
N ALA A 318 5.84 14.54 10.56
CA ALA A 318 6.09 13.85 9.30
C ALA A 318 4.76 13.55 8.58
N ARG A 319 4.55 14.12 7.40
CA ARG A 319 3.33 13.94 6.61
C ARG A 319 3.75 13.60 5.19
N ALA A 320 3.10 12.62 4.59
CA ALA A 320 3.40 12.31 3.20
C ALA A 320 3.04 13.49 2.27
N ASP A 321 3.83 13.64 1.21
CA ASP A 321 3.55 14.55 0.11
C ASP A 321 2.47 13.95 -0.82
N MET A 322 1.69 14.81 -1.50
CA MET A 322 0.84 14.35 -2.59
C MET A 322 1.69 13.96 -3.81
N GLY A 323 1.20 12.99 -4.58
CA GLY A 323 1.85 12.57 -5.83
C GLY A 323 2.89 11.48 -5.62
N ALA A 324 3.73 11.21 -6.63
CA ALA A 324 4.64 10.06 -6.69
C ALA A 324 5.91 10.17 -5.83
N TYR A 325 6.30 11.38 -5.44
CA TYR A 325 7.57 11.66 -4.79
C TYR A 325 7.36 12.15 -3.36
N GLU A 326 8.37 11.96 -2.52
CA GLU A 326 8.49 12.60 -1.21
C GLU A 326 9.69 13.56 -1.20
N LEU A 327 9.50 14.79 -0.70
CA LEU A 327 10.58 15.74 -0.54
C LEU A 327 11.50 15.34 0.62
N HIS A 328 12.73 14.98 0.28
CA HIS A 328 13.82 14.94 1.25
C HIS A 328 14.44 16.33 1.45
N ASN A 329 14.28 16.92 2.65
CA ASN A 329 14.93 18.19 3.01
C ASN A 329 16.27 17.96 3.75
N PRO A 330 17.43 18.04 3.07
CA PRO A 330 18.74 17.77 3.69
C PRO A 330 19.19 18.87 4.69
N ALA A 331 18.49 20.00 4.74
CA ALA A 331 18.77 21.06 5.71
C ALA A 331 18.22 20.72 7.10
N LEU A 332 17.24 19.83 7.18
CA LEU A 332 16.78 19.23 8.42
C LEU A 332 17.75 18.09 8.75
N VAL A 333 18.22 18.03 10.00
CA VAL A 333 19.19 17.03 10.45
C VAL A 333 18.44 16.01 11.33
N PRO A 334 18.61 14.69 11.16
CA PRO A 334 18.05 13.71 12.07
C PRO A 334 18.54 14.04 13.49
N GLY A 335 17.67 14.55 14.34
CA GLY A 335 17.93 14.75 15.77
C GLY A 335 17.99 13.41 16.48
N ALA A 336 19.00 12.57 16.19
CA ALA A 336 19.17 11.21 16.70
C ALA A 336 19.78 11.15 18.12
N VAL A 337 19.36 10.14 18.92
CA VAL A 337 20.19 9.59 20.01
C VAL A 337 21.50 9.18 19.33
N GLN A 338 22.58 9.86 19.69
CA GLN A 338 23.89 9.49 19.20
C GLN A 338 24.49 8.44 20.13
N ASN A 339 25.30 7.55 19.54
CA ASN A 339 26.12 6.57 20.26
C ASN A 339 25.35 5.52 21.09
N LEU A 340 24.19 5.02 20.60
CA LEU A 340 23.52 3.88 21.23
C LEU A 340 24.44 2.67 21.34
N GLN A 341 24.80 2.28 22.56
CA GLN A 341 25.66 1.12 22.84
C GLN A 341 24.90 0.04 23.60
N LEU A 342 25.15 -1.23 23.25
CA LEU A 342 24.70 -2.41 23.99
C LEU A 342 25.82 -2.88 24.93
N GLY A 343 25.55 -2.91 26.23
CA GLY A 343 26.45 -3.46 27.26
C GLY A 343 26.61 -4.99 27.22
N ALA A 344 27.56 -5.53 28.00
CA ALA A 344 27.84 -6.97 28.06
C ALA A 344 26.78 -7.76 28.88
N ILE A 345 26.40 -8.93 28.38
CA ILE A 345 25.57 -9.98 29.03
C ILE A 345 26.10 -10.26 30.45
N PRO A 346 25.23 -10.38 31.49
CA PRO A 346 23.83 -10.79 31.44
C PRO A 346 22.78 -9.67 31.37
N THR A 347 23.19 -8.40 31.33
CA THR A 347 22.28 -7.26 31.31
C THR A 347 22.47 -6.47 30.01
N THR A 348 21.42 -6.36 29.19
CA THR A 348 21.47 -5.46 28.04
C THR A 348 21.37 -4.03 28.60
N VAL A 349 22.41 -3.24 28.41
CA VAL A 349 22.43 -1.82 28.81
C VAL A 349 22.34 -0.99 27.53
N LEU A 350 21.35 -0.09 27.46
CA LEU A 350 21.24 0.93 26.43
C LEU A 350 21.80 2.24 26.98
N ILE A 351 22.70 2.90 26.25
CA ILE A 351 23.30 4.20 26.64
C ILE A 351 23.14 5.17 25.48
N TRP A 352 22.75 6.42 25.75
CA TRP A 352 22.63 7.46 24.73
C TRP A 352 23.17 8.83 25.17
N ASP A 353 23.31 9.75 24.22
CA ASP A 353 23.69 11.14 24.48
C ASP A 353 22.49 11.99 24.96
N VAL A 354 22.79 13.05 25.71
CA VAL A 354 21.77 14.00 26.20
C VAL A 354 21.16 14.76 25.03
N ASP A 355 19.85 14.91 25.08
CA ASP A 355 19.04 15.69 24.15
C ASP A 355 18.85 17.11 24.75
N PRO A 356 19.23 18.17 24.02
CA PRO A 356 19.14 19.54 24.52
C PRO A 356 17.71 19.98 24.89
N ASP A 357 16.68 19.52 24.19
CA ASP A 357 15.29 19.92 24.43
C ASP A 357 14.72 19.24 25.68
N VAL A 358 15.03 17.95 25.87
CA VAL A 358 14.71 17.23 27.11
C VAL A 358 15.36 17.93 28.31
N SER A 359 16.59 18.44 28.14
CA SER A 359 17.27 19.17 29.21
C SER A 359 16.71 20.59 29.45
N ALA A 360 16.06 21.17 28.44
CA ALA A 360 15.48 22.51 28.49
C ALA A 360 14.02 22.51 29.00
N ASP A 361 13.30 21.41 28.87
CA ASP A 361 11.95 21.24 29.41
C ASP A 361 11.98 20.69 30.85
N VAL A 362 11.23 21.32 31.74
CA VAL A 362 11.08 20.91 33.15
C VAL A 362 10.40 19.55 33.31
N ASN A 363 9.60 19.12 32.32
CA ASN A 363 8.99 17.79 32.27
C ASN A 363 9.63 16.92 31.17
N GLY A 364 10.83 17.30 30.69
CA GLY A 364 11.57 16.51 29.72
C GLY A 364 11.96 15.14 30.28
N GLU A 365 11.64 14.08 29.53
CA GLU A 365 12.00 12.70 29.86
C GLU A 365 12.32 11.90 28.60
N TYR A 366 12.98 10.76 28.74
CA TYR A 366 13.10 9.75 27.70
C TYR A 366 12.13 8.61 27.96
N ARG A 367 11.56 8.01 26.92
CA ARG A 367 10.80 6.76 27.06
C ARG A 367 11.44 5.64 26.27
N VAL A 368 11.49 4.46 26.87
CA VAL A 368 12.01 3.25 26.24
C VAL A 368 10.82 2.35 25.93
N TYR A 369 10.65 2.03 24.66
CA TYR A 369 9.70 1.01 24.20
C TYR A 369 10.47 -0.29 23.94
N ARG A 370 9.84 -1.43 24.25
CA ARG A 370 10.42 -2.76 24.06
C ARG A 370 9.37 -3.78 23.59
N GLY A 371 9.81 -4.78 22.84
CA GLY A 371 8.97 -5.91 22.41
C GLY A 371 9.79 -7.03 21.79
N ALA A 372 9.15 -8.14 21.40
CA ALA A 372 9.82 -9.17 20.62
C ALA A 372 10.08 -8.67 19.19
N LEU A 373 11.18 -9.10 18.57
CA LEU A 373 11.51 -8.74 17.18
C LEU A 373 10.37 -9.12 16.21
N ASN A 374 9.64 -10.19 16.51
CA ASN A 374 8.50 -10.64 15.71
C ASN A 374 7.27 -9.73 15.84
N ASP A 375 7.24 -8.89 16.89
CA ASP A 375 6.15 -7.95 17.16
C ASP A 375 6.46 -6.54 16.60
N ILE A 376 7.64 -6.33 15.99
CA ILE A 376 7.95 -5.07 15.30
C ILE A 376 7.07 -4.98 14.07
N GLY A 377 6.14 -4.02 14.09
CA GLY A 377 5.36 -3.62 12.93
C GLY A 377 5.38 -2.11 12.81
N PHE A 378 5.01 -1.59 11.65
CA PHE A 378 4.85 -0.15 11.45
C PHE A 378 3.88 0.46 12.48
N ASP A 379 2.85 -0.32 12.86
CA ASP A 379 1.77 0.07 13.75
C ASP A 379 2.03 -0.28 15.23
N CYS A 380 3.17 -0.92 15.53
CA CYS A 380 3.57 -1.21 16.90
C CYS A 380 5.10 -1.19 17.10
N TRP A 381 5.55 -0.19 17.86
CA TRP A 381 6.94 -0.08 18.33
C TRP A 381 7.11 -0.61 19.76
N GLY A 382 6.27 -1.57 20.17
CA GLY A 382 6.39 -2.31 21.41
C GLY A 382 5.64 -1.66 22.57
N THR A 383 5.83 -2.23 23.77
CA THR A 383 5.24 -1.73 25.01
C THR A 383 6.22 -0.81 25.73
N THR A 384 5.74 0.29 26.31
CA THR A 384 6.62 1.16 27.10
C THR A 384 7.15 0.40 28.31
N ALA A 385 8.48 0.38 28.44
CA ALA A 385 9.19 -0.14 29.61
C ALA A 385 9.31 0.92 30.73
N GLY A 386 8.82 2.14 30.49
CA GLY A 386 8.81 3.26 31.43
C GLY A 386 9.49 4.52 30.89
N ALA A 387 9.31 5.62 31.62
CA ALA A 387 9.96 6.90 31.37
C ALA A 387 11.15 7.13 32.33
N THR A 388 12.17 7.83 31.86
CA THR A 388 13.42 8.06 32.57
C THR A 388 14.07 9.38 32.16
N THR A 389 14.62 10.15 33.10
CA THR A 389 15.45 11.32 32.78
C THR A 389 16.94 10.95 32.60
N SER A 390 17.28 9.68 32.79
CA SER A 390 18.63 9.14 32.61
C SER A 390 18.89 8.83 31.14
N THR A 391 20.11 9.00 30.66
CA THR A 391 20.51 8.57 29.31
C THR A 391 20.96 7.11 29.26
N THR A 392 20.38 6.28 30.13
CA THR A 392 20.72 4.87 30.27
C THR A 392 19.51 4.07 30.70
N TYR A 393 19.31 2.89 30.10
CA TYR A 393 18.28 1.91 30.45
C TYR A 393 18.91 0.53 30.63
N LEU A 394 18.43 -0.21 31.63
CA LEU A 394 18.89 -1.55 31.99
C LEU A 394 17.79 -2.57 31.71
N GLU A 395 18.10 -3.55 30.86
CA GLU A 395 17.24 -4.71 30.62
C GLU A 395 17.79 -5.95 31.33
N PHE A 396 16.90 -6.63 32.04
CA PHE A 396 17.19 -7.83 32.82
C PHE A 396 16.54 -9.09 32.22
N ASP A 397 15.54 -8.92 31.34
CA ASP A 397 14.88 -10.02 30.66
C ASP A 397 15.74 -10.53 29.47
N LEU A 398 15.73 -11.84 29.26
CA LEU A 398 16.35 -12.47 28.10
C LEU A 398 15.27 -12.92 27.13
N PRO A 399 15.44 -12.72 25.81
CA PRO A 399 14.50 -13.24 24.83
C PRO A 399 14.50 -14.78 24.88
N PRO A 400 13.35 -15.42 24.60
CA PRO A 400 13.28 -16.87 24.42
C PRO A 400 14.28 -17.40 23.39
N SER A 401 14.61 -18.68 23.47
CA SER A 401 15.58 -19.30 22.56
C SER A 401 15.13 -19.23 21.10
N GLY A 402 15.87 -18.49 20.27
CA GLY A 402 15.58 -18.31 18.85
C GLY A 402 14.85 -17.00 18.53
N GLU A 403 14.53 -16.21 19.54
CA GLU A 403 13.89 -14.90 19.40
C GLU A 403 14.88 -13.77 19.74
N GLY A 404 14.45 -12.52 19.56
CA GLY A 404 15.18 -11.35 20.03
C GLY A 404 14.20 -10.28 20.52
N TYR A 405 14.72 -9.28 21.22
CA TYR A 405 13.97 -8.06 21.55
C TYR A 405 14.42 -6.91 20.67
N PHE A 406 13.53 -5.93 20.49
CA PHE A 406 13.89 -4.59 20.05
C PHE A 406 13.68 -3.58 21.16
N TYR A 407 14.34 -2.44 20.99
CA TYR A 407 14.19 -1.28 21.85
C TYR A 407 14.10 -0.03 21.00
N LEU A 408 13.24 0.90 21.39
CA LEU A 408 13.15 2.23 20.81
C LEU A 408 13.24 3.26 21.93
N VAL A 409 14.16 4.21 21.78
CA VAL A 409 14.34 5.31 22.74
C VAL A 409 13.79 6.58 22.12
N THR A 410 12.95 7.27 22.87
CA THR A 410 12.22 8.47 22.43
C THR A 410 12.49 9.59 23.41
N ALA A 411 12.43 10.83 22.94
CA ALA A 411 12.53 12.03 23.76
C ALA A 411 11.15 12.66 23.90
N ALA A 412 10.71 12.87 25.13
CA ALA A 412 9.43 13.45 25.51
C ALA A 412 9.63 14.78 26.25
N THR A 413 8.69 15.69 26.04
CA THR A 413 8.58 17.03 26.62
C THR A 413 7.11 17.27 27.00
N THR A 414 6.80 18.41 27.60
CA THR A 414 5.43 18.80 27.95
C THR A 414 4.48 18.87 26.75
N VAL A 415 5.02 19.03 25.53
CA VAL A 415 4.24 19.27 24.31
C VAL A 415 4.40 18.21 23.22
N ARG A 416 5.42 17.35 23.28
CA ARG A 416 5.75 16.37 22.23
C ARG A 416 6.53 15.17 22.78
N GLU A 417 6.41 14.04 22.10
CA GLU A 417 7.22 12.83 22.29
C GLU A 417 7.50 12.22 20.91
N GLY A 418 8.72 11.76 20.66
CA GLY A 418 9.11 11.24 19.36
C GLY A 418 10.39 10.44 19.32
N THR A 419 10.57 9.66 18.26
CA THR A 419 11.87 9.10 17.91
C THR A 419 12.80 10.25 17.53
N LEU A 420 14.08 9.97 17.67
CA LEU A 420 15.10 10.99 17.52
C LEU A 420 15.47 11.15 16.02
N GLY A 421 14.75 12.06 15.33
CA GLY A 421 15.12 12.84 14.14
C GLY A 421 13.98 13.09 13.13
N TYR A 422 13.86 14.21 12.37
CA TYR A 422 14.76 15.33 12.01
C TYR A 422 14.38 16.66 12.74
N GLY A 423 15.35 17.39 13.31
CA GLY A 423 15.14 18.44 14.34
C GLY A 423 14.47 19.74 13.85
N SER A 424 14.01 20.68 14.71
CA SER A 424 14.20 20.90 16.16
C SER A 424 13.04 20.43 17.05
N ILE A 425 12.32 19.40 16.61
CA ILE A 425 11.09 18.94 17.24
C ILE A 425 10.98 17.46 16.92
N ALA A 426 11.04 16.62 17.96
CA ALA A 426 10.92 15.17 17.82
C ALA A 426 9.72 14.81 16.91
N GLU A 427 9.93 13.87 15.98
CA GLU A 427 8.89 13.33 15.10
C GLU A 427 7.68 12.96 15.96
N ARG A 428 6.49 13.52 15.75
CA ARG A 428 5.29 13.06 16.46
C ARG A 428 4.83 11.68 15.98
N SER A 429 5.60 10.64 16.22
CA SER A 429 5.04 9.29 16.24
C SER A 429 4.27 9.18 17.56
N ARG A 430 2.94 9.31 17.58
CA ARG A 430 2.19 8.81 18.74
C ARG A 430 2.47 7.31 18.82
N PHE A 431 3.29 6.91 19.77
CA PHE A 431 3.54 5.51 20.12
C PHE A 431 2.24 4.89 20.64
N ALA A 432 1.38 4.44 19.74
CA ALA A 432 0.25 3.62 20.11
C ALA A 432 0.78 2.25 20.51
N SER A 433 0.38 1.77 21.70
CA SER A 433 0.52 0.36 22.06
C SER A 433 -0.04 -0.53 20.94
N CYS A 434 0.53 -1.72 20.75
CA CYS A 434 0.03 -2.72 19.79
C CYS A 434 -1.51 -2.78 19.84
N ARG A 435 -2.13 -2.70 18.66
CA ARG A 435 -3.59 -2.67 18.50
C ARG A 435 -3.95 -3.21 17.12
N ARG A 436 -5.21 -3.62 16.96
CA ARG A 436 -5.81 -3.99 15.67
C ARG A 436 -6.91 -3.03 15.30
N LEU A 437 -6.83 -2.43 14.12
CA LEU A 437 -7.88 -1.53 13.66
C LEU A 437 -9.11 -2.29 13.18
N ALA A 438 -10.27 -1.72 13.47
CA ALA A 438 -11.56 -2.11 12.91
C ALA A 438 -12.35 -0.88 12.50
N PHE A 439 -12.92 -0.90 11.29
CA PHE A 439 -13.75 0.16 10.75
C PHE A 439 -14.89 -0.40 9.90
N VAL A 440 -15.85 0.46 9.55
CA VAL A 440 -16.93 0.17 8.61
C VAL A 440 -16.52 0.68 7.22
N SER A 441 -16.70 -0.06 6.13
CA SER A 441 -16.44 0.50 4.80
C SER A 441 -17.25 1.79 4.55
N SER A 442 -16.66 2.84 4.01
CA SER A 442 -17.40 4.05 3.59
C SER A 442 -18.32 3.79 2.39
N LEU A 443 -17.97 2.82 1.55
CA LEU A 443 -18.74 2.48 0.36
C LEU A 443 -19.55 1.20 0.55
N ALA A 444 -20.88 1.35 0.52
CA ALA A 444 -21.80 0.22 0.56
C ALA A 444 -21.75 -0.61 -0.74
N ARG A 445 -21.95 -1.92 -0.63
CA ARG A 445 -22.00 -2.86 -1.76
C ARG A 445 -23.12 -3.88 -1.59
N ASP A 446 -23.65 -4.33 -2.71
CA ASP A 446 -24.62 -5.42 -2.73
C ASP A 446 -23.96 -6.77 -2.38
N GLY A 447 -24.77 -7.82 -2.30
CA GLY A 447 -24.34 -9.16 -1.93
C GLY A 447 -23.41 -9.84 -2.94
N ASN A 448 -23.20 -9.29 -4.14
CA ASN A 448 -22.25 -9.82 -5.12
C ASN A 448 -20.92 -9.06 -5.04
N CYS A 449 -20.13 -9.41 -4.04
CA CYS A 449 -18.84 -8.78 -3.80
C CYS A 449 -17.64 -9.53 -4.37
N GLY A 450 -17.86 -10.54 -5.22
CA GLY A 450 -16.80 -11.41 -5.73
C GLY A 450 -16.30 -12.40 -4.68
N GLY A 451 -17.18 -12.81 -3.76
CA GLY A 451 -16.86 -13.67 -2.63
C GLY A 451 -16.16 -12.96 -1.47
N VAL A 452 -15.84 -13.71 -0.41
CA VAL A 452 -15.09 -13.19 0.75
C VAL A 452 -13.75 -12.60 0.32
N SER A 453 -13.05 -13.24 -0.62
CA SER A 453 -11.80 -12.68 -1.16
C SER A 453 -12.01 -11.33 -1.87
N GLY A 454 -13.14 -11.15 -2.57
CA GLY A 454 -13.48 -9.88 -3.19
C GLY A 454 -13.90 -8.81 -2.17
N ALA A 455 -14.44 -9.19 -1.01
CA ALA A 455 -14.69 -8.28 0.11
C ALA A 455 -13.40 -7.92 0.87
N ASP A 456 -12.50 -8.88 1.08
CA ASP A 456 -11.16 -8.66 1.64
C ASP A 456 -10.37 -7.64 0.80
N LYS A 457 -10.39 -7.79 -0.54
CA LYS A 457 -9.78 -6.80 -1.45
C LYS A 457 -10.36 -5.41 -1.24
N LYS A 458 -11.68 -5.27 -1.07
CA LYS A 458 -12.32 -3.96 -0.82
C LYS A 458 -11.92 -3.37 0.53
N CYS A 459 -11.93 -4.19 1.59
CA CYS A 459 -11.45 -3.75 2.90
C CYS A 459 -9.98 -3.32 2.84
N GLN A 460 -9.15 -4.08 2.13
CA GLN A 460 -7.76 -3.73 1.91
C GLN A 460 -7.59 -2.45 1.08
N LEU A 461 -8.42 -2.24 0.07
CA LEU A 461 -8.43 -1.03 -0.76
C LEU A 461 -8.85 0.20 0.04
N MET A 462 -9.95 0.12 0.79
CA MET A 462 -10.42 1.22 1.65
C MET A 462 -9.44 1.54 2.76
N ALA A 463 -8.86 0.50 3.38
CA ALA A 463 -7.78 0.70 4.33
C ALA A 463 -6.61 1.46 3.68
N ARG A 464 -6.14 1.01 2.50
CA ARG A 464 -5.08 1.70 1.76
C ARG A 464 -5.46 3.13 1.39
N ALA A 465 -6.69 3.35 0.94
CA ALA A 465 -7.23 4.66 0.58
C ALA A 465 -7.22 5.64 1.76
N ALA A 466 -7.54 5.14 2.95
CA ALA A 466 -7.49 5.91 4.19
C ALA A 466 -6.12 5.88 4.88
N ASN A 467 -5.07 5.42 4.18
CA ASN A 467 -3.71 5.28 4.71
C ASN A 467 -3.60 4.40 5.95
N LEU A 468 -4.57 3.49 6.15
CA LEU A 468 -4.54 2.43 7.15
C LEU A 468 -3.72 1.25 6.62
N ALA A 469 -2.77 0.80 7.41
CA ALA A 469 -1.94 -0.35 7.08
C ALA A 469 -2.19 -1.50 8.05
N GLY A 470 -1.40 -2.54 7.84
CA GLY A 470 -1.82 -3.89 8.10
C GLY A 470 -2.54 -4.48 6.89
N THR A 471 -2.75 -5.79 6.99
CA THR A 471 -3.63 -6.48 6.05
C THR A 471 -5.04 -6.42 6.60
N TYR A 472 -6.02 -6.03 5.79
CA TYR A 472 -7.42 -6.00 6.21
C TYR A 472 -8.20 -7.11 5.54
N LYS A 473 -9.07 -7.74 6.32
CA LYS A 473 -10.08 -8.67 5.84
C LYS A 473 -11.45 -8.21 6.24
N ALA A 474 -12.43 -8.54 5.42
CA ALA A 474 -13.82 -8.31 5.74
C ALA A 474 -14.26 -9.28 6.83
N TRP A 475 -14.94 -8.78 7.86
CA TRP A 475 -15.65 -9.63 8.83
C TRP A 475 -16.87 -10.24 8.14
N LEU A 476 -16.64 -11.31 7.40
CA LEU A 476 -17.58 -11.86 6.46
C LEU A 476 -17.41 -13.39 6.37
N SER A 477 -18.52 -14.14 6.35
CA SER A 477 -18.49 -15.61 6.24
C SER A 477 -19.27 -16.09 5.04
N ASP A 478 -18.77 -17.12 4.34
CA ASP A 478 -19.34 -17.66 3.09
C ASP A 478 -20.22 -18.91 3.29
N GLY A 479 -20.56 -19.24 4.54
CA GLY A 479 -21.27 -20.47 4.92
C GLY A 479 -20.36 -21.69 5.12
N VAL A 480 -19.05 -21.59 4.82
CA VAL A 480 -18.06 -22.64 5.01
C VAL A 480 -16.94 -22.19 5.95
N SER A 481 -16.45 -20.97 5.76
CA SER A 481 -15.39 -20.33 6.53
C SER A 481 -15.83 -18.95 7.03
N GLY A 482 -15.22 -18.52 8.13
CA GLY A 482 -15.54 -17.25 8.78
C GLY A 482 -14.37 -16.69 9.57
N PRO A 483 -14.50 -15.51 10.18
CA PRO A 483 -13.43 -14.86 10.95
C PRO A 483 -12.84 -15.76 12.04
N GLY A 484 -13.64 -16.64 12.66
CA GLY A 484 -13.22 -17.57 13.71
C GLY A 484 -12.04 -18.47 13.34
N THR A 485 -11.85 -18.76 12.05
CA THR A 485 -10.74 -19.59 11.54
C THR A 485 -9.82 -18.85 10.57
N SER A 486 -10.30 -17.80 9.91
CA SER A 486 -9.56 -17.09 8.87
C SER A 486 -8.79 -15.87 9.39
N PHE A 487 -9.10 -15.37 10.59
CA PHE A 487 -8.46 -14.19 11.17
C PHE A 487 -7.31 -14.53 12.14
N SER A 488 -6.39 -13.58 12.27
CA SER A 488 -5.38 -13.60 13.34
C SER A 488 -6.02 -13.24 14.68
N GLN A 489 -5.95 -14.13 15.65
CA GLN A 489 -6.58 -13.94 16.95
C GLN A 489 -5.67 -13.14 17.88
N SER A 490 -5.66 -11.82 17.72
CA SER A 490 -4.79 -10.92 18.50
C SER A 490 -5.06 -10.98 20.02
N THR A 491 -3.98 -10.99 20.80
CA THR A 491 -3.99 -10.77 22.25
C THR A 491 -4.03 -9.29 22.64
N ASP A 492 -3.90 -8.40 21.66
CA ASP A 492 -3.89 -6.95 21.80
C ASP A 492 -5.28 -6.35 21.52
N PRO A 493 -5.53 -5.09 21.91
CA PRO A 493 -6.83 -4.47 21.73
C PRO A 493 -7.23 -4.25 20.27
N TYR A 494 -8.50 -4.51 19.95
CA TYR A 494 -9.15 -4.02 18.76
C TYR A 494 -9.68 -2.61 19.02
N VAL A 495 -9.38 -1.67 18.12
CA VAL A 495 -9.74 -0.26 18.27
C VAL A 495 -10.34 0.29 16.98
N ARG A 496 -11.18 1.32 17.11
CA ARG A 496 -11.61 2.13 15.96
C ARG A 496 -10.48 2.99 15.43
N VAL A 497 -10.67 3.58 14.26
CA VAL A 497 -9.76 4.56 13.65
C VAL A 497 -9.49 5.79 14.53
N ASP A 498 -10.43 6.20 15.39
CA ASP A 498 -10.24 7.27 16.39
C ASP A 498 -9.44 6.83 17.64
N GLY A 499 -9.00 5.56 17.68
CA GLY A 499 -8.29 4.95 18.80
C GLY A 499 -9.17 4.48 19.96
N THR A 500 -10.49 4.59 19.86
CA THR A 500 -11.40 4.06 20.88
C THR A 500 -11.34 2.54 20.90
N VAL A 501 -11.09 1.96 22.08
CA VAL A 501 -11.05 0.51 22.27
C VAL A 501 -12.44 -0.10 22.11
N ILE A 502 -12.57 -1.05 21.19
CA ILE A 502 -13.77 -1.84 20.93
C ILE A 502 -13.73 -3.15 21.74
N ALA A 503 -12.56 -3.79 21.80
CA ALA A 503 -12.35 -5.03 22.54
C ALA A 503 -10.88 -5.14 22.98
N ASN A 504 -10.60 -5.71 24.15
CA ASN A 504 -9.22 -5.79 24.68
C ASN A 504 -8.37 -6.90 24.02
N ASN A 505 -8.99 -7.82 23.29
CA ASN A 505 -8.37 -8.95 22.58
C ASN A 505 -9.46 -9.72 21.81
N TRP A 506 -9.07 -10.78 21.09
CA TRP A 506 -9.98 -11.61 20.31
C TRP A 506 -11.12 -12.20 21.16
N ALA A 507 -10.81 -12.74 22.33
CA ALA A 507 -11.82 -13.35 23.21
C ALA A 507 -12.88 -12.34 23.67
N ALA A 508 -12.50 -11.07 23.84
CA ALA A 508 -13.45 -9.99 24.14
C ALA A 508 -14.28 -9.60 22.91
N LEU A 509 -13.67 -9.56 21.71
CA LEU A 509 -14.35 -9.23 20.45
C LEU A 509 -15.50 -10.20 20.15
N THR A 510 -15.28 -11.50 20.39
CA THR A 510 -16.25 -12.58 20.13
C THR A 510 -17.11 -12.93 21.36
N SER A 511 -17.14 -12.08 22.40
CA SER A 511 -17.82 -12.38 23.66
C SER A 511 -19.31 -12.04 23.68
N GLY A 512 -19.78 -11.29 22.67
CA GLY A 512 -21.12 -10.69 22.67
C GLY A 512 -21.23 -9.37 23.42
N ASN A 513 -20.13 -8.81 23.94
CA ASN A 513 -20.11 -7.49 24.58
C ASN A 513 -18.88 -6.68 24.15
N LEU A 514 -19.09 -5.69 23.27
CA LEU A 514 -18.08 -4.71 22.90
C LEU A 514 -18.02 -3.58 23.93
N LEU A 515 -16.84 -2.95 24.03
CA LEU A 515 -16.60 -1.77 24.87
C LEU A 515 -17.07 -0.47 24.18
N ALA A 516 -17.15 -0.48 22.86
CA ALA A 516 -17.64 0.61 22.02
C ALA A 516 -18.24 0.05 20.71
N PRO A 517 -19.18 0.76 20.07
CA PRO A 517 -19.68 0.38 18.74
C PRO A 517 -18.60 0.59 17.66
N ILE A 518 -18.70 -0.15 16.56
CA ILE A 518 -17.82 -0.03 15.39
C ILE A 518 -18.55 0.83 14.34
N ASN A 519 -18.66 2.13 14.59
CA ASN A 519 -19.52 3.05 13.83
C ASN A 519 -18.76 4.16 13.10
N LEU A 520 -17.45 3.97 12.92
CA LEU A 520 -16.61 4.88 12.14
C LEU A 520 -16.14 4.16 10.88
N ASP A 521 -16.08 4.89 9.78
CA ASP A 521 -15.50 4.40 8.55
C ASP A 521 -13.97 4.50 8.53
N GLU A 522 -13.33 4.06 7.45
CA GLU A 522 -11.88 4.10 7.29
C GLU A 522 -11.29 5.52 7.45
N SER A 523 -12.06 6.56 7.12
CA SER A 523 -11.66 7.97 7.23
C SER A 523 -11.87 8.56 8.63
N GLY A 524 -12.54 7.83 9.52
CA GLY A 524 -12.97 8.35 10.82
C GLY A 524 -14.31 9.07 10.80
N SER A 525 -15.03 9.03 9.69
CA SER A 525 -16.36 9.61 9.59
C SER A 525 -17.39 8.68 10.23
N VAL A 526 -18.37 9.26 10.91
CA VAL A 526 -19.42 8.50 11.59
C VAL A 526 -20.43 7.98 10.56
N VAL A 527 -20.62 6.67 10.51
CA VAL A 527 -21.66 6.05 9.69
C VAL A 527 -23.04 6.35 10.30
N PRO A 528 -24.01 6.92 9.55
CA PRO A 528 -25.31 7.30 10.11
C PRO A 528 -26.07 6.10 10.71
N ASP A 529 -26.81 6.30 11.80
CA ASP A 529 -27.64 5.23 12.36
C ASP A 529 -28.93 5.06 11.55
N SER A 530 -28.87 4.24 10.50
CA SER A 530 -30.02 3.94 9.65
C SER A 530 -30.00 2.49 9.14
N ALA A 531 -31.17 1.97 8.77
CA ALA A 531 -31.31 0.60 8.26
C ALA A 531 -30.57 0.35 6.94
N LEU A 532 -30.24 1.40 6.18
CA LEU A 532 -29.44 1.31 4.95
C LEU A 532 -27.93 1.41 5.20
N GLU A 533 -27.54 1.72 6.44
CA GLU A 533 -26.15 1.90 6.87
C GLU A 533 -25.71 0.72 7.74
N ARG A 534 -26.32 -0.45 7.53
CA ARG A 534 -25.95 -1.72 8.19
C ARG A 534 -24.74 -2.33 7.51
N VAL A 535 -24.21 -3.39 8.10
CA VAL A 535 -23.03 -4.10 7.60
C VAL A 535 -23.37 -5.54 7.22
N TRP A 536 -22.93 -6.00 6.07
CA TRP A 536 -22.90 -7.43 5.75
C TRP A 536 -21.91 -8.15 6.67
N SER A 537 -22.31 -9.33 7.16
CA SER A 537 -21.45 -10.19 7.98
C SER A 537 -21.63 -11.67 7.63
N GLY A 538 -22.87 -12.15 7.52
CA GLY A 538 -23.19 -13.58 7.56
C GLY A 538 -22.45 -14.34 8.68
N THR A 539 -22.09 -13.68 9.78
CA THR A 539 -21.16 -14.19 10.79
C THR A 539 -21.79 -14.13 12.18
N LEU A 540 -21.79 -15.27 12.87
CA LEU A 540 -22.29 -15.39 14.24
C LEU A 540 -21.32 -14.73 15.23
N ILE A 541 -21.79 -14.47 16.45
CA ILE A 541 -21.03 -13.71 17.46
C ILE A 541 -19.69 -14.35 17.87
N ASP A 542 -19.55 -15.66 17.72
CA ASP A 542 -18.31 -16.39 17.99
C ASP A 542 -17.33 -16.43 16.80
N GLY A 543 -17.66 -15.72 15.71
CA GLY A 543 -16.89 -15.67 14.48
C GLY A 543 -17.15 -16.85 13.53
N THR A 544 -18.11 -17.73 13.83
CA THR A 544 -18.45 -18.86 12.96
C THR A 544 -19.43 -18.46 11.83
N PRO A 545 -19.47 -19.21 10.71
CA PRO A 545 -20.36 -18.91 9.60
C PRO A 545 -21.84 -19.02 9.97
N GLY A 546 -22.60 -17.97 9.65
CA GLY A 546 -24.06 -17.96 9.66
C GLY A 546 -24.65 -18.56 8.37
N PRO A 547 -25.97 -18.86 8.37
CA PRO A 547 -26.63 -19.53 7.25
C PRO A 547 -26.95 -18.62 6.05
N ASP A 548 -26.96 -17.30 6.23
CA ASP A 548 -27.34 -16.32 5.22
C ASP A 548 -26.11 -15.54 4.74
N HIS A 549 -25.69 -15.78 3.50
CA HIS A 549 -24.38 -15.34 3.01
C HIS A 549 -24.39 -15.01 1.51
N CYS A 550 -25.55 -14.64 0.93
CA CYS A 550 -25.66 -14.24 -0.49
C CYS A 550 -24.95 -15.20 -1.47
N ASN A 551 -25.17 -16.51 -1.30
CA ASN A 551 -24.48 -17.57 -2.06
C ASN A 551 -22.95 -17.47 -2.02
N GLY A 552 -22.41 -17.14 -0.85
CA GLY A 552 -20.98 -16.95 -0.64
C GLY A 552 -20.52 -15.60 -1.20
N TRP A 553 -21.39 -14.59 -1.12
CA TRP A 553 -21.18 -13.22 -1.58
C TRP A 553 -20.92 -13.10 -3.09
N THR A 554 -21.64 -13.91 -3.86
CA THR A 554 -21.58 -13.93 -5.33
C THR A 554 -22.94 -13.62 -5.97
N ASP A 555 -23.92 -13.24 -5.16
CA ASP A 555 -25.30 -13.05 -5.58
C ASP A 555 -25.86 -11.74 -5.04
N LYS A 556 -26.57 -11.01 -5.90
CA LYS A 556 -27.21 -9.72 -5.61
C LYS A 556 -28.71 -9.74 -5.95
N ASP A 557 -29.30 -10.93 -6.07
CA ASP A 557 -30.71 -11.07 -6.39
C ASP A 557 -31.59 -10.71 -5.21
N SER A 558 -32.76 -10.12 -5.50
CA SER A 558 -33.69 -9.70 -4.44
C SER A 558 -34.37 -10.87 -3.72
N SER A 559 -34.20 -12.10 -4.24
CA SER A 559 -34.76 -13.34 -3.69
C SER A 559 -33.82 -14.08 -2.75
N THR A 560 -32.56 -13.63 -2.64
CA THR A 560 -31.58 -14.16 -1.72
C THR A 560 -31.28 -13.14 -0.64
N ASP A 561 -31.00 -13.66 0.55
CA ASP A 561 -30.74 -12.87 1.74
C ASP A 561 -29.31 -13.13 2.24
N GLY A 562 -28.71 -12.09 2.81
CA GLY A 562 -27.46 -12.13 3.55
C GLY A 562 -27.69 -11.77 5.02
N GLY A 563 -26.85 -12.30 5.90
CA GLY A 563 -26.82 -11.90 7.31
C GLY A 563 -26.13 -10.54 7.47
N MET A 564 -26.69 -9.68 8.31
CA MET A 564 -26.16 -8.35 8.60
C MET A 564 -26.04 -8.07 10.10
N GLY A 565 -25.14 -7.14 10.43
CA GLY A 565 -24.96 -6.56 11.75
C GLY A 565 -25.32 -5.07 11.81
N ASN A 566 -25.26 -4.49 13.01
CA ASN A 566 -25.47 -3.07 13.25
C ASN A 566 -24.20 -2.39 13.78
N PRO A 567 -23.59 -1.43 13.04
CA PRO A 567 -22.40 -0.73 13.48
C PRO A 567 -22.57 0.04 14.79
N TRP A 568 -23.81 0.36 15.19
CA TRP A 568 -24.13 1.05 16.44
C TRP A 568 -24.39 0.14 17.64
N SER A 569 -24.45 -1.17 17.43
CA SER A 569 -24.69 -2.14 18.50
C SER A 569 -23.38 -2.54 19.20
N MET A 570 -23.46 -2.83 20.50
CA MET A 570 -22.35 -3.35 21.31
C MET A 570 -22.61 -4.77 21.84
N ASN A 571 -23.81 -5.30 21.61
CA ASN A 571 -24.20 -6.68 21.91
C ASN A 571 -24.04 -7.55 20.64
N ALA A 572 -24.47 -8.82 20.69
CA ALA A 572 -24.37 -9.74 19.54
C ALA A 572 -24.88 -9.17 18.20
N ASP A 573 -25.85 -8.25 18.24
CA ASP A 573 -26.41 -7.58 17.06
C ASP A 573 -25.37 -6.77 16.26
N TRP A 574 -24.18 -6.49 16.81
CA TRP A 574 -23.12 -5.82 16.05
C TRP A 574 -22.72 -6.62 14.81
N THR A 575 -22.74 -7.95 14.89
CA THR A 575 -22.46 -8.85 13.77
C THR A 575 -23.66 -9.69 13.34
N ASP A 576 -24.57 -10.03 14.25
CA ASP A 576 -25.67 -10.99 13.99
C ASP A 576 -27.03 -10.38 14.39
N LEU A 577 -27.48 -9.39 13.62
CA LEU A 577 -28.74 -8.69 13.88
C LEU A 577 -29.95 -9.37 13.20
N SER A 578 -29.89 -9.48 11.87
CA SER A 578 -30.98 -10.02 11.04
C SER A 578 -30.50 -10.30 9.62
N THR A 579 -31.42 -10.66 8.72
CA THR A 579 -31.13 -10.79 7.29
C THR A 579 -31.65 -9.61 6.48
N TYR A 580 -31.04 -9.39 5.32
CA TYR A 580 -31.54 -8.44 4.33
C TYR A 580 -31.32 -8.96 2.92
N SER A 581 -32.04 -8.37 1.98
CA SER A 581 -31.94 -8.73 0.57
C SER A 581 -30.54 -8.42 0.02
N CYS A 582 -29.94 -9.39 -0.65
CA CYS A 582 -28.62 -9.26 -1.27
C CYS A 582 -28.58 -8.20 -2.38
N ALA A 583 -29.72 -7.72 -2.87
CA ALA A 583 -29.79 -6.63 -3.84
C ALA A 583 -29.49 -5.24 -3.26
N ILE A 584 -29.47 -5.11 -1.92
CA ILE A 584 -29.31 -3.81 -1.29
C ILE A 584 -27.84 -3.56 -0.94
N PRO A 585 -27.30 -2.38 -1.30
CA PRO A 585 -25.97 -1.99 -0.85
C PRO A 585 -25.93 -1.79 0.67
N LEU A 586 -25.08 -2.54 1.36
CA LEU A 586 -24.72 -2.35 2.78
C LEU A 586 -23.19 -2.33 2.93
N HIS A 587 -22.71 -1.89 4.08
CA HIS A 587 -21.28 -1.78 4.38
C HIS A 587 -20.64 -3.12 4.78
N PHE A 588 -19.35 -3.13 5.06
CA PHE A 588 -18.62 -4.24 5.68
C PHE A 588 -17.91 -3.75 6.92
N TYR A 589 -17.66 -4.62 7.90
CA TYR A 589 -16.55 -4.35 8.80
C TYR A 589 -15.25 -4.84 8.20
N CYS A 590 -14.21 -4.05 8.34
CA CYS A 590 -12.86 -4.35 7.91
C CYS A 590 -11.97 -4.42 9.15
N PHE A 591 -11.27 -5.54 9.33
CA PHE A 591 -10.41 -5.80 10.48
C PHE A 591 -8.98 -6.06 10.04
N GLU A 592 -8.06 -5.42 10.73
CA GLU A 592 -6.62 -5.63 10.59
C GLU A 592 -6.21 -7.04 11.06
N GLN A 593 -5.25 -7.67 10.37
CA GLN A 593 -4.85 -9.08 10.51
C GLN A 593 -3.44 -9.28 11.01
#